data_AF-A0A1Z5JPC0-F1
#
_entry.id   AF-A0A1Z5JPC0-F1
#
_cell.length_a   1.000
_cell.length_b   1.000
_cell.length_c   1.000
_cell.angle_alpha   90.00
_cell.angle_beta   90.00
_cell.angle_gamma   90.00
#
_symmetry.space_group_name_H-M   'P 1'
#
loop_
_entity.id
_entity.type
_entity.pdbx_description
1 polymer ?
#
loop_
_entity_poly.entity_id
_entity_poly.type
_entity_poly.pdbx_seq_one_letter_code
_entity_poly.pdbx_strand_id
1 'polypeptide(L)'
;MLLFRAAGLLLLPVAVAETCRLYIAKSHFYRDDNPKFGLFAGVDFRQNETLPNPEIGIPLVDIAIGNYVDQENFELYNAIIQFLEGKVWMSSFAGMQWEGNHTTTLFSPGVATIANHHSGYYNIDWFQAGVLLRERQDGVVEEGKASPGRGAFTNYYNLTMRAVQNIPAGMELFANLGDVFDDDREDLYQDRITRLDYNEAEDILAKIATFRNKYEKEMKGSFQQDVLDFILDTMVEEVGGKRGKVLRSLLPQTPAKVRKAIEAGGAFMYRNQDLVKSIEWLETHGLCVDYLRSGTSTIPHAGRGAFASRSFKEGEVIAPMPMIPILAEDILDMFMITDYTDENGQVGITYDRERPIGQQLLLNYAFGHAESSLLMVPTSPMVNLINHAQHPNARLLWSSHDHVGFDHGIHDIDFREWNMAEVDPQLVFLLIADRDIQEGEEIFIDYGPSWENSWQEHLIRFDEYLDTTGDVWPRRSEDARVEFKTKPYPTDLKRKQIPYPPSSFTACFLETDAVADGEPKDNADGQEIFQWIGPRSYEDFEGQSLMVCDLQSSQGDEISGYTYTVLTRFKGSNDIVEVKGVPHSAIILLEKPYMSDMHTFGAFRHWIEIPDEMFPQAWRDLRP
;
A
#
# COMPACT_ATOMS: atom_id res chain seq x y z
N MET A 1 -24.35 5.23 65.58
CA MET A 1 -24.21 5.60 64.17
C MET A 1 -23.38 4.50 63.51
N LEU A 2 -24.07 3.54 62.86
CA LEU A 2 -23.48 2.32 62.30
C LEU A 2 -22.71 2.65 61.00
N LEU A 3 -21.48 2.13 60.89
CA LEU A 3 -20.66 2.15 59.67
C LEU A 3 -20.68 0.74 59.05
N PHE A 4 -21.35 0.61 57.90
CA PHE A 4 -21.28 -0.57 57.05
C PHE A 4 -19.99 -0.52 56.21
N ARG A 5 -19.12 -1.53 56.36
CA ARG A 5 -18.06 -1.85 55.40
C ARG A 5 -18.66 -2.77 54.33
N ALA A 6 -18.79 -2.27 53.10
CA ALA A 6 -19.02 -3.11 51.93
C ALA A 6 -17.65 -3.58 51.41
N ALA A 7 -17.43 -4.89 51.41
CA ALA A 7 -16.31 -5.52 50.72
C ALA A 7 -16.63 -5.58 49.22
N GLY A 8 -15.98 -4.75 48.42
CA GLY A 8 -16.02 -4.82 46.97
C GLY A 8 -15.16 -5.99 46.49
N LEU A 9 -15.81 -7.01 45.93
CA LEU A 9 -15.17 -8.07 45.18
C LEU A 9 -14.63 -7.45 43.88
N LEU A 10 -13.31 -7.26 43.78
CA LEU A 10 -12.65 -6.92 42.52
C LEU A 10 -12.77 -8.14 41.60
N LEU A 11 -13.73 -8.09 40.67
CA LEU A 11 -13.72 -8.94 39.50
C LEU A 11 -12.51 -8.52 38.66
N LEU A 12 -11.47 -9.35 38.66
CA LEU A 12 -10.42 -9.26 37.65
C LEU A 12 -11.10 -9.35 36.28
N PRO A 13 -10.77 -8.48 35.31
CA PRO A 13 -11.26 -8.64 33.96
C PRO A 13 -10.85 -10.04 33.47
N VAL A 14 -11.85 -10.83 33.08
CA VAL A 14 -11.61 -12.05 32.31
C VAL A 14 -10.83 -11.59 31.08
N ALA A 15 -9.61 -12.09 30.91
CA ALA A 15 -8.82 -11.87 29.70
C ALA A 15 -9.70 -12.34 28.53
N VAL A 16 -10.25 -11.39 27.79
CA VAL A 16 -10.90 -11.67 26.51
C VAL A 16 -9.76 -12.22 25.66
N ALA A 17 -9.86 -13.48 25.24
CA ALA A 17 -8.92 -14.02 24.27
C ALA A 17 -8.89 -13.03 23.10
N GLU A 18 -7.74 -12.45 22.82
CA GLU A 18 -7.63 -11.40 21.82
C GLU A 18 -7.97 -11.99 20.46
N THR A 19 -9.17 -11.67 20.00
CA THR A 19 -9.70 -12.16 18.74
C THR A 19 -8.85 -11.58 17.62
N CYS A 20 -8.19 -12.44 16.85
CA CYS A 20 -7.41 -12.00 15.69
C CYS A 20 -8.32 -11.27 14.70
N ARG A 21 -7.95 -10.04 14.29
CA ARG A 21 -8.79 -9.23 13.39
C ARG A 21 -8.55 -9.49 11.92
N LEU A 22 -7.40 -10.07 11.55
CA LEU A 22 -7.04 -10.40 10.17
C LEU A 22 -6.37 -11.78 10.11
N TYR A 23 -6.88 -12.63 9.22
CA TYR A 23 -6.33 -13.96 8.96
C TYR A 23 -5.80 -14.04 7.53
N ILE A 24 -4.69 -14.74 7.33
CA ILE A 24 -4.30 -15.25 6.02
C ILE A 24 -4.73 -16.72 5.92
N ALA A 25 -5.42 -17.09 4.84
CA ALA A 25 -5.85 -18.47 4.60
C ALA A 25 -5.98 -18.72 3.09
N LYS A 26 -6.33 -19.95 2.66
CA LYS A 26 -6.59 -20.24 1.24
C LYS A 26 -7.74 -19.36 0.71
N SER A 27 -7.48 -18.63 -0.37
CA SER A 27 -8.44 -17.75 -1.04
C SER A 27 -9.60 -18.53 -1.66
N HIS A 28 -10.77 -17.89 -1.79
CA HIS A 28 -11.93 -18.41 -2.50
C HIS A 28 -11.72 -18.60 -4.01
N PHE A 29 -10.95 -17.72 -4.65
CA PHE A 29 -10.93 -17.64 -6.12
C PHE A 29 -10.00 -18.63 -6.82
N TYR A 30 -9.25 -19.45 -6.08
CA TYR A 30 -8.19 -20.25 -6.66
C TYR A 30 -8.42 -21.75 -6.53
N ARG A 31 -8.24 -22.44 -7.66
CA ARG A 31 -8.41 -23.89 -7.83
C ARG A 31 -7.33 -24.65 -7.06
N ASP A 32 -7.59 -25.93 -6.79
CA ASP A 32 -6.69 -26.80 -6.02
C ASP A 32 -5.30 -27.01 -6.67
N ASP A 33 -5.14 -26.69 -7.96
CA ASP A 33 -3.89 -26.85 -8.73
C ASP A 33 -2.94 -25.64 -8.66
N ASN A 34 -3.39 -24.48 -8.17
CA ASN A 34 -2.53 -23.31 -7.93
C ASN A 34 -3.07 -22.51 -6.73
N PRO A 35 -2.89 -23.02 -5.49
CA PRO A 35 -3.40 -22.34 -4.30
C PRO A 35 -2.81 -20.92 -4.22
N LYS A 36 -3.64 -19.96 -3.80
CA LYS A 36 -3.21 -18.62 -3.41
C LYS A 36 -3.79 -18.29 -2.04
N PHE A 37 -3.10 -17.42 -1.31
CA PHE A 37 -3.64 -16.89 -0.06
C PHE A 37 -4.65 -15.79 -0.33
N GLY A 38 -5.62 -15.68 0.56
CA GLY A 38 -6.50 -14.54 0.71
C GLY A 38 -6.37 -13.99 2.12
N LEU A 39 -6.63 -12.71 2.26
CA LEU A 39 -6.75 -12.05 3.56
C LEU A 39 -8.22 -12.04 3.97
N PHE A 40 -8.53 -12.41 5.21
CA PHE A 40 -9.88 -12.52 5.72
C PHE A 40 -10.07 -11.64 6.95
N ALA A 41 -11.23 -10.99 7.05
CA ALA A 41 -11.65 -10.30 8.24
C ALA A 41 -11.91 -11.32 9.37
N GLY A 42 -11.26 -11.17 10.51
CA GLY A 42 -11.53 -11.97 11.72
C GLY A 42 -12.63 -11.39 12.60
N VAL A 43 -13.01 -10.14 12.35
CA VAL A 43 -14.04 -9.37 13.05
C VAL A 43 -14.89 -8.59 12.03
N ASP A 44 -16.03 -8.06 12.47
CA ASP A 44 -16.81 -7.15 11.64
C ASP A 44 -16.08 -5.80 11.50
N PHE A 45 -15.97 -5.28 10.28
CA PHE A 45 -15.55 -3.90 10.01
C PHE A 45 -16.73 -3.09 9.50
N ARG A 46 -16.90 -1.87 10.01
CA ARG A 46 -17.89 -0.93 9.50
C ARG A 46 -17.38 -0.20 8.26
N GLN A 47 -18.30 0.27 7.42
CA GLN A 47 -17.94 1.19 6.35
C GLN A 47 -17.13 2.38 6.90
N ASN A 48 -16.05 2.72 6.21
CA ASN A 48 -15.03 3.71 6.55
C ASN A 48 -14.15 3.38 7.77
N GLU A 49 -14.32 2.21 8.40
CA GLU A 49 -13.39 1.75 9.44
C GLU A 49 -12.05 1.38 8.82
N THR A 50 -10.96 1.84 9.43
CA THR A 50 -9.61 1.46 9.04
C THR A 50 -9.31 0.03 9.47
N LEU A 51 -8.64 -0.70 8.59
CA LEU A 51 -8.08 -2.00 8.93
C LEU A 51 -6.90 -1.82 9.90
N PRO A 52 -6.62 -2.81 10.76
CA PRO A 52 -5.44 -2.75 11.62
C PRO A 52 -4.15 -2.80 10.79
N ASN A 53 -3.02 -2.60 11.48
CA ASN A 53 -1.67 -2.74 10.93
C ASN A 53 -1.36 -1.74 9.81
N PRO A 54 -1.28 -0.43 10.16
CA PRO A 54 -0.88 0.60 9.21
C PRO A 54 0.55 0.35 8.70
N GLU A 55 0.69 0.13 7.40
CA GLU A 55 1.91 -0.32 6.73
C GLU A 55 2.89 0.82 6.41
N ILE A 56 4.01 0.43 5.80
CA ILE A 56 4.97 1.34 5.19
C ILE A 56 4.84 1.30 3.66
N GLY A 57 5.21 2.40 3.01
CA GLY A 57 5.38 2.46 1.56
C GLY A 57 6.86 2.53 1.21
N ILE A 58 7.32 1.66 0.32
CA ILE A 58 8.71 1.64 -0.16
C ILE A 58 8.70 2.08 -1.64
N PRO A 59 9.31 3.23 -1.98
CA PRO A 59 9.30 3.69 -3.36
C PRO A 59 10.30 2.86 -4.16
N LEU A 60 9.88 2.41 -5.33
CA LEU A 60 10.75 1.84 -6.34
C LEU A 60 10.94 2.89 -7.43
N VAL A 61 12.11 3.51 -7.44
CA VAL A 61 12.40 4.71 -8.23
C VAL A 61 13.07 4.30 -9.52
N ASP A 62 12.45 4.61 -10.65
CA ASP A 62 12.91 4.31 -12.02
C ASP A 62 13.20 2.83 -12.34
N ILE A 63 12.70 1.90 -11.52
CA ILE A 63 12.98 0.45 -11.64
C ILE A 63 12.58 -0.13 -13.00
N ALA A 64 11.44 0.30 -13.55
CA ALA A 64 10.96 -0.19 -14.84
C ALA A 64 11.80 0.40 -15.99
N ILE A 65 12.36 1.59 -15.84
CA ILE A 65 13.03 2.31 -16.92
C ILE A 65 14.48 1.86 -17.12
N GLY A 66 15.19 1.55 -16.04
CA GLY A 66 16.60 1.12 -16.10
C GLY A 66 16.82 -0.30 -16.64
N ASN A 67 15.79 -1.14 -16.71
CA ASN A 67 15.95 -2.56 -17.01
C ASN A 67 15.62 -2.97 -18.46
N TYR A 68 14.75 -2.23 -19.17
CA TYR A 68 14.55 -2.44 -20.61
C TYR A 68 15.81 -2.01 -21.37
N VAL A 69 16.56 -2.94 -21.99
CA VAL A 69 17.47 -2.80 -23.17
C VAL A 69 18.63 -3.82 -23.20
N ASP A 70 18.86 -4.68 -22.20
CA ASP A 70 19.78 -5.81 -22.40
C ASP A 70 19.15 -6.83 -23.36
N GLN A 71 19.79 -7.12 -24.49
CA GLN A 71 19.31 -8.13 -25.43
C GLN A 71 19.60 -9.57 -24.96
N GLU A 72 20.59 -9.78 -24.08
CA GLU A 72 21.01 -11.13 -23.68
C GLU A 72 20.10 -11.70 -22.58
N ASN A 73 19.62 -10.89 -21.62
CA ASN A 73 18.73 -11.32 -20.53
C ASN A 73 17.32 -10.70 -20.57
N PHE A 74 16.94 -10.11 -21.70
CA PHE A 74 15.69 -9.35 -21.86
C PHE A 74 14.45 -10.07 -21.32
N GLU A 75 14.30 -11.37 -21.65
CA GLU A 75 13.11 -12.13 -21.30
C GLU A 75 12.97 -12.34 -19.79
N LEU A 76 14.07 -12.65 -19.10
CA LEU A 76 14.08 -12.87 -17.65
C LEU A 76 13.79 -11.56 -16.90
N TYR A 77 14.49 -10.47 -17.23
CA TYR A 77 14.28 -9.18 -16.58
C TYR A 77 12.87 -8.67 -16.81
N ASN A 78 12.34 -8.80 -18.03
CA ASN A 78 10.96 -8.43 -18.29
C ASN A 78 9.97 -9.28 -17.50
N ALA A 79 10.21 -10.59 -17.36
CA ALA A 79 9.34 -11.45 -16.56
C ALA A 79 9.38 -11.04 -15.08
N ILE A 80 10.55 -10.70 -14.54
CA ILE A 80 10.70 -10.23 -13.16
C ILE A 80 10.00 -8.87 -12.98
N ILE A 81 10.22 -7.92 -13.90
CA ILE A 81 9.58 -6.60 -13.85
C ILE A 81 8.07 -6.72 -13.98
N GLN A 82 7.55 -7.51 -14.92
CA GLN A 82 6.10 -7.73 -15.05
C GLN A 82 5.51 -8.37 -13.79
N PHE A 83 6.23 -9.33 -13.18
CA PHE A 83 5.82 -9.93 -11.92
C PHE A 83 5.78 -8.89 -10.79
N LEU A 84 6.83 -8.07 -10.64
CA LEU A 84 6.89 -7.01 -9.65
C LEU A 84 5.85 -5.92 -9.90
N GLU A 85 5.60 -5.53 -11.15
CA GLU A 85 4.54 -4.60 -11.56
C GLU A 85 3.16 -5.10 -11.10
N GLY A 86 2.95 -6.42 -11.10
CA GLY A 86 1.75 -7.05 -10.55
C GLY A 86 1.64 -7.04 -9.01
N LYS A 87 2.67 -6.56 -8.30
CA LYS A 87 2.75 -6.51 -6.82
C LYS A 87 2.95 -5.09 -6.28
N VAL A 88 3.04 -4.08 -7.14
CA VAL A 88 3.23 -2.67 -6.76
C VAL A 88 2.00 -1.84 -7.07
N TRP A 89 1.99 -0.64 -6.49
CA TRP A 89 0.88 0.31 -6.52
C TRP A 89 1.31 1.63 -7.16
N MET A 90 0.32 2.45 -7.51
CA MET A 90 0.57 3.82 -7.93
C MET A 90 1.17 4.62 -6.77
N SER A 91 2.36 5.18 -6.99
CA SER A 91 3.06 6.00 -6.00
C SER A 91 2.28 7.24 -5.55
N SER A 92 1.35 7.73 -6.39
CA SER A 92 0.46 8.83 -6.05
C SER A 92 -0.41 8.57 -4.82
N PHE A 93 -0.78 7.32 -4.53
CA PHE A 93 -1.59 6.99 -3.35
C PHE A 93 -0.88 7.29 -2.03
N ALA A 94 0.45 7.36 -2.05
CA ALA A 94 1.26 7.63 -0.87
C ALA A 94 2.05 8.95 -0.95
N GLY A 95 1.88 9.74 -2.02
CA GLY A 95 2.62 10.99 -2.22
C GLY A 95 4.08 10.75 -2.59
N MET A 96 4.38 9.60 -3.21
CA MET A 96 5.72 9.12 -3.52
C MET A 96 6.11 9.39 -4.97
N GLN A 97 5.21 9.92 -5.79
CA GLN A 97 5.40 10.11 -7.23
C GLN A 97 6.50 11.12 -7.61
N TRP A 98 7.09 11.81 -6.62
CA TRP A 98 8.17 12.78 -6.81
C TRP A 98 9.51 12.32 -6.24
N GLU A 99 9.64 11.06 -5.79
CA GLU A 99 10.95 10.52 -5.39
C GLU A 99 11.87 10.33 -6.63
N GLY A 100 11.30 10.01 -7.79
CA GLY A 100 11.98 9.98 -9.09
C GLY A 100 11.49 11.06 -10.06
N ASN A 101 12.24 11.27 -11.15
CA ASN A 101 11.88 12.20 -12.21
C ASN A 101 11.12 11.51 -13.37
N HIS A 102 11.29 10.19 -13.53
CA HIS A 102 10.69 9.44 -14.65
C HIS A 102 9.57 8.53 -14.18
N THR A 103 9.89 7.55 -13.32
CA THR A 103 8.87 6.67 -12.72
C THR A 103 9.12 6.45 -11.25
N THR A 104 8.03 6.32 -10.50
CA THR A 104 8.08 5.80 -9.15
C THR A 104 6.85 4.96 -8.94
N THR A 105 7.04 3.73 -8.45
CA THR A 105 5.95 2.86 -7.99
C THR A 105 6.05 2.67 -6.49
N LEU A 106 4.96 2.22 -5.88
CA LEU A 106 4.87 1.97 -4.45
C LEU A 106 4.86 0.46 -4.19
N PHE A 107 5.88 -0.06 -3.54
CA PHE A 107 5.78 -1.36 -2.89
C PHE A 107 5.22 -1.17 -1.48
N SER A 108 4.08 -1.79 -1.18
CA SER A 108 3.49 -1.77 0.15
C SER A 108 3.30 -3.19 0.64
N PRO A 109 4.08 -3.67 1.62
CA PRO A 109 3.79 -4.96 2.24
C PRO A 109 2.45 -4.91 2.98
N GLY A 110 2.05 -6.06 3.51
CA GLY A 110 0.87 -6.27 4.32
C GLY A 110 -0.40 -6.41 3.53
N VAL A 111 -1.46 -5.75 4.03
CA VAL A 111 -2.81 -5.82 3.46
C VAL A 111 -2.82 -5.52 1.97
N ALA A 112 -2.03 -4.52 1.54
CA ALA A 112 -1.97 -4.08 0.17
C ALA A 112 -1.40 -5.11 -0.82
N THR A 113 -0.55 -6.02 -0.35
CA THR A 113 0.03 -7.07 -1.22
C THR A 113 -0.70 -8.41 -1.08
N ILE A 114 -1.25 -8.71 0.10
CA ILE A 114 -1.89 -10.00 0.40
C ILE A 114 -3.38 -10.00 0.06
N ALA A 115 -4.06 -8.86 0.15
CA ALA A 115 -5.45 -8.78 -0.26
C ALA A 115 -5.56 -9.06 -1.77
N ASN A 116 -6.47 -9.96 -2.13
CA ASN A 116 -6.68 -10.30 -3.53
C ASN A 116 -7.38 -9.17 -4.26
N HIS A 117 -7.29 -9.22 -5.59
CA HIS A 117 -8.11 -8.39 -6.46
C HIS A 117 -9.21 -9.23 -7.11
N HIS A 118 -10.38 -8.62 -7.28
CA HIS A 118 -11.45 -9.18 -8.09
C HIS A 118 -12.02 -8.10 -9.01
N SER A 119 -12.01 -8.35 -10.32
CA SER A 119 -12.45 -7.39 -11.35
C SER A 119 -13.90 -6.91 -11.19
N GLY A 120 -14.70 -7.66 -10.42
CA GLY A 120 -16.11 -7.37 -10.17
C GLY A 120 -16.43 -6.79 -8.80
N TYR A 121 -15.49 -6.76 -7.86
CA TYR A 121 -15.80 -6.49 -6.46
C TYR A 121 -14.56 -6.11 -5.65
N TYR A 122 -14.71 -5.11 -4.79
CA TYR A 122 -13.75 -4.79 -3.74
C TYR A 122 -14.53 -4.40 -2.49
N ASN A 123 -13.92 -4.61 -1.32
CA ASN A 123 -14.51 -4.21 -0.04
C ASN A 123 -13.55 -3.40 0.83
N ILE A 124 -12.31 -3.22 0.39
CA ILE A 124 -11.32 -2.34 1.00
C ILE A 124 -10.65 -1.45 -0.03
N ASP A 125 -10.25 -0.25 0.39
CA ASP A 125 -9.56 0.74 -0.43
C ASP A 125 -8.56 1.54 0.40
N TRP A 126 -7.66 2.25 -0.27
CA TRP A 126 -6.65 3.08 0.37
C TRP A 126 -7.24 4.20 1.21
N PHE A 127 -6.74 4.30 2.43
CA PHE A 127 -6.89 5.49 3.27
C PHE A 127 -5.67 6.41 3.06
N GLN A 128 -5.65 7.08 1.89
CA GLN A 128 -4.48 7.83 1.41
C GLN A 128 -4.08 8.98 2.35
N ALA A 129 -5.05 9.65 2.96
CA ALA A 129 -4.83 10.71 3.95
C ALA A 129 -3.87 10.29 5.08
N GLY A 130 -3.93 9.02 5.51
CA GLY A 130 -3.08 8.46 6.55
C GLY A 130 -1.60 8.65 6.30
N VAL A 131 -1.14 8.41 5.07
CA VAL A 131 0.26 8.53 4.65
C VAL A 131 0.58 9.91 4.08
N LEU A 132 -0.35 10.52 3.35
CA LEU A 132 -0.15 11.83 2.72
C LEU A 132 -0.01 12.92 3.77
N LEU A 133 -0.93 12.94 4.73
CA LEU A 133 -0.99 13.92 5.81
C LEU A 133 -0.38 13.37 7.11
N ARG A 134 0.46 12.33 7.03
CA ARG A 134 1.13 11.75 8.19
C ARG A 134 1.89 12.81 8.97
N GLU A 135 1.84 12.69 10.29
CA GLU A 135 2.67 13.50 11.17
C GLU A 135 3.96 12.76 11.46
N ARG A 136 5.09 13.48 11.42
CA ARG A 136 6.37 12.94 11.88
C ARG A 136 6.21 12.43 13.31
N GLN A 137 6.54 11.17 13.53
CA GLN A 137 6.53 10.59 14.87
C GLN A 137 7.81 11.02 15.61
N ASP A 138 7.66 11.55 16.83
CA ASP A 138 8.79 11.96 17.66
C ASP A 138 9.78 10.81 17.88
N GLY A 139 11.08 11.12 17.85
CA GLY A 139 12.16 10.18 18.20
C GLY A 139 12.65 9.25 17.10
N VAL A 140 12.04 9.23 15.90
CA VAL A 140 12.53 8.41 14.77
C VAL A 140 13.84 8.97 14.22
N VAL A 141 13.86 10.27 13.94
CA VAL A 141 15.06 11.06 13.61
C VAL A 141 14.84 12.46 14.16
N GLU A 142 15.88 13.14 14.64
CA GLU A 142 15.78 14.54 15.07
C GLU A 142 15.94 15.53 13.90
N GLU A 143 15.22 16.66 13.95
CA GLU A 143 15.29 17.70 12.92
C GLU A 143 16.70 18.27 12.77
N GLY A 144 17.21 18.33 11.53
CA GLY A 144 18.50 18.93 11.19
C GLY A 144 19.74 18.20 11.76
N LYS A 145 19.55 17.09 12.47
CA LYS A 145 20.64 16.27 13.01
C LYS A 145 20.96 15.11 12.09
N ALA A 146 22.24 14.82 11.98
CA ALA A 146 22.70 13.66 11.24
C ALA A 146 22.34 12.38 12.00
N SER A 147 22.06 11.31 11.27
CA SER A 147 21.80 10.00 11.84
C SER A 147 22.21 8.94 10.83
N PRO A 148 22.94 7.88 11.24
CA PRO A 148 23.36 6.82 10.32
C PRO A 148 22.18 6.06 9.72
N GLY A 149 21.00 6.10 10.36
CA GLY A 149 19.77 5.51 9.84
C GLY A 149 19.03 6.35 8.81
N ARG A 150 19.40 7.62 8.59
CA ARG A 150 18.73 8.45 7.56
C ARG A 150 18.93 7.82 6.18
N GLY A 151 17.82 7.57 5.51
CA GLY A 151 17.81 6.92 4.20
C GLY A 151 17.96 5.40 4.24
N ALA A 152 18.16 4.78 5.41
CA ALA A 152 18.20 3.33 5.58
C ALA A 152 16.78 2.71 5.72
N PHE A 153 15.77 3.53 6.00
CA PHE A 153 14.37 3.13 6.07
C PHE A 153 13.47 4.14 5.37
N THR A 154 12.25 3.71 5.03
CA THR A 154 11.29 4.59 4.34
C THR A 154 10.66 5.60 5.30
N ASN A 155 10.47 6.83 4.80
CA ASN A 155 9.73 7.88 5.50
C ASN A 155 8.23 7.82 5.20
N TYR A 156 7.76 6.89 4.37
CA TYR A 156 6.35 6.70 4.06
C TYR A 156 5.79 5.60 4.95
N TYR A 157 4.98 6.00 5.92
CA TYR A 157 4.33 5.11 6.88
C TYR A 157 2.90 5.58 7.14
N ASN A 158 2.17 4.80 7.93
CA ASN A 158 0.75 4.99 8.17
C ASN A 158 -0.10 4.70 6.92
N LEU A 159 0.44 3.88 6.03
CA LEU A 159 -0.18 3.46 4.78
C LEU A 159 -1.25 2.40 5.12
N THR A 160 -2.52 2.82 5.13
CA THR A 160 -3.61 2.02 5.71
C THR A 160 -4.71 1.81 4.68
N MET A 161 -5.46 0.73 4.80
CA MET A 161 -6.69 0.50 4.04
C MET A 161 -7.92 0.70 4.93
N ARG A 162 -9.04 1.08 4.33
CA ARG A 162 -10.34 1.21 5.00
C ARG A 162 -11.38 0.35 4.30
N ALA A 163 -12.36 -0.11 5.06
CA ALA A 163 -13.51 -0.79 4.52
C ALA A 163 -14.39 0.20 3.73
N VAL A 164 -14.73 -0.09 2.48
CA VAL A 164 -15.63 0.78 1.68
C VAL A 164 -17.11 0.46 1.89
N GLN A 165 -17.38 -0.64 2.60
CA GLN A 165 -18.70 -1.10 3.00
C GLN A 165 -18.57 -1.89 4.31
N ASN A 166 -19.69 -2.31 4.90
CA ASN A 166 -19.62 -3.21 6.05
C ASN A 166 -19.07 -4.57 5.61
N ILE A 167 -18.06 -5.07 6.33
CA ILE A 167 -17.43 -6.36 6.07
C ILE A 167 -17.72 -7.25 7.28
N PRO A 168 -18.51 -8.33 7.14
CA PRO A 168 -18.72 -9.26 8.23
C PRO A 168 -17.45 -10.07 8.53
N ALA A 169 -17.32 -10.49 9.78
CA ALA A 169 -16.31 -11.42 10.23
C ALA A 169 -16.37 -12.71 9.37
N GLY A 170 -15.21 -13.18 8.93
CA GLY A 170 -15.05 -14.31 8.03
C GLY A 170 -14.88 -13.97 6.56
N MET A 171 -15.17 -12.73 6.16
CA MET A 171 -15.17 -12.35 4.74
C MET A 171 -13.76 -12.10 4.19
N GLU A 172 -13.48 -12.63 3.00
CA GLU A 172 -12.26 -12.31 2.25
C GLU A 172 -12.22 -10.83 1.85
N LEU A 173 -11.04 -10.23 1.95
CA LEU A 173 -10.77 -8.85 1.67
C LEU A 173 -10.24 -8.70 0.24
N PHE A 174 -10.87 -7.80 -0.52
CA PHE A 174 -10.54 -7.49 -1.89
C PHE A 174 -10.19 -6.02 -2.02
N ALA A 175 -8.97 -5.75 -2.49
CA ALA A 175 -8.46 -4.41 -2.65
C ALA A 175 -8.85 -3.80 -4.01
N ASN A 176 -9.15 -2.50 -3.98
CA ASN A 176 -9.34 -1.70 -5.17
C ASN A 176 -7.98 -1.40 -5.82
N LEU A 177 -7.58 -2.16 -6.84
CA LEU A 177 -6.34 -1.90 -7.59
C LEU A 177 -6.46 -0.72 -8.59
N GLY A 178 -7.65 -0.12 -8.71
CA GLY A 178 -7.94 0.94 -9.66
C GLY A 178 -8.31 0.44 -11.06
N ASP A 179 -8.89 1.36 -11.84
CA ASP A 179 -9.53 1.04 -13.12
C ASP A 179 -8.53 0.61 -14.20
N VAL A 180 -7.24 0.91 -14.05
CA VAL A 180 -6.19 0.47 -14.99
C VAL A 180 -6.11 -1.06 -15.07
N PHE A 181 -6.42 -1.77 -13.98
CA PHE A 181 -6.52 -3.23 -13.99
C PHE A 181 -7.81 -3.75 -14.66
N ASP A 182 -8.82 -2.90 -14.79
CA ASP A 182 -10.10 -3.22 -15.42
C ASP A 182 -10.14 -2.87 -16.92
N ASP A 183 -9.39 -1.85 -17.39
CA ASP A 183 -9.74 -1.14 -18.63
C ASP A 183 -8.94 -1.46 -19.90
N ASP A 184 -7.87 -2.25 -19.89
CA ASP A 184 -6.95 -2.13 -21.04
C ASP A 184 -7.31 -2.88 -22.34
N ARG A 185 -8.44 -3.60 -22.46
CA ARG A 185 -8.80 -4.26 -23.74
C ARG A 185 -10.31 -4.35 -24.02
N GLU A 186 -10.92 -3.27 -24.52
CA GLU A 186 -12.31 -3.22 -25.03
C GLU A 186 -12.67 -4.36 -26.02
N ASP A 187 -11.67 -4.91 -26.73
CA ASP A 187 -11.87 -5.98 -27.72
C ASP A 187 -11.49 -7.40 -27.25
N LEU A 188 -10.70 -7.57 -26.19
CA LEU A 188 -10.28 -8.91 -25.71
C LEU A 188 -11.12 -9.46 -24.55
N TYR A 189 -12.01 -8.64 -23.98
CA TYR A 189 -12.76 -9.00 -22.77
C TYR A 189 -14.28 -8.87 -22.88
N GLN A 190 -14.86 -8.92 -24.09
CA GLN A 190 -16.32 -8.90 -24.28
C GLN A 190 -17.05 -10.02 -23.50
N ASP A 191 -16.34 -11.06 -23.06
CA ASP A 191 -16.88 -12.18 -22.28
C ASP A 191 -16.54 -12.15 -20.76
N ARG A 192 -15.77 -11.17 -20.26
CA ARG A 192 -15.45 -11.07 -18.82
C ARG A 192 -16.44 -10.18 -18.08
N ILE A 193 -16.89 -10.67 -16.93
CA ILE A 193 -17.71 -9.90 -15.99
C ILE A 193 -16.81 -8.89 -15.27
N THR A 194 -17.20 -7.63 -15.30
CA THR A 194 -16.51 -6.49 -14.70
C THR A 194 -17.28 -5.93 -13.51
N ARG A 195 -16.66 -5.01 -12.77
CA ARG A 195 -17.29 -4.28 -11.66
C ARG A 195 -18.47 -3.46 -12.13
N LEU A 196 -18.39 -2.87 -13.31
CA LEU A 196 -19.48 -2.12 -13.91
C LEU A 196 -20.71 -3.03 -14.13
N ASP A 197 -20.52 -4.28 -14.55
CA ASP A 197 -21.62 -5.23 -14.70
C ASP A 197 -22.26 -5.59 -13.36
N TYR A 198 -21.46 -5.80 -12.31
CA TYR A 198 -22.01 -6.07 -10.98
C TYR A 198 -22.74 -4.85 -10.42
N ASN A 199 -22.18 -3.65 -10.52
CA ASN A 199 -22.84 -2.42 -10.08
C ASN A 199 -24.19 -2.23 -10.78
N GLU A 200 -24.24 -2.44 -12.10
CA GLU A 200 -25.47 -2.36 -12.87
C GLU A 200 -26.46 -3.48 -12.49
N ALA A 201 -25.98 -4.70 -12.26
CA ALA A 201 -26.81 -5.80 -11.77
C ALA A 201 -27.37 -5.53 -10.37
N GLU A 202 -26.61 -4.94 -9.45
CA GLU A 202 -27.09 -4.54 -8.12
C GLU A 202 -28.17 -3.45 -8.23
N ASP A 203 -27.97 -2.46 -9.08
CA ASP A 203 -28.96 -1.42 -9.36
C ASP A 203 -30.26 -2.01 -9.91
N ILE A 204 -30.17 -2.96 -10.84
CA ILE A 204 -31.33 -3.67 -11.37
C ILE A 204 -32.00 -4.50 -10.25
N LEU A 205 -31.22 -5.21 -9.44
CA LEU A 205 -31.74 -6.03 -8.33
C LEU A 205 -32.47 -5.16 -7.30
N ALA A 206 -31.94 -3.99 -6.96
CA ALA A 206 -32.56 -3.01 -6.07
C ALA A 206 -33.87 -2.44 -6.64
N LYS A 207 -33.92 -2.18 -7.95
CA LYS A 207 -35.14 -1.75 -8.65
C LYS A 207 -36.20 -2.86 -8.67
N ILE A 208 -35.81 -4.10 -8.95
CA ILE A 208 -36.70 -5.28 -8.87
C ILE A 208 -37.24 -5.43 -7.45
N ALA A 209 -36.38 -5.30 -6.43
CA ALA A 209 -36.77 -5.39 -5.02
C ALA A 209 -37.82 -4.32 -4.65
N THR A 210 -37.55 -3.07 -5.02
CA THR A 210 -38.42 -1.92 -4.76
C THR A 210 -39.77 -2.11 -5.43
N PHE A 211 -39.77 -2.53 -6.71
CA PHE A 211 -40.98 -2.78 -7.47
C PHE A 211 -41.81 -3.93 -6.85
N ARG A 212 -41.18 -5.05 -6.49
CA ARG A 212 -41.87 -6.17 -5.86
C ARG A 212 -42.46 -5.81 -4.50
N ASN A 213 -41.74 -5.08 -3.66
CA ASN A 213 -42.23 -4.64 -2.36
C ASN A 213 -43.44 -3.71 -2.50
N LYS A 214 -43.45 -2.85 -3.53
CA LYS A 214 -44.57 -1.96 -3.82
C LYS A 214 -45.83 -2.71 -4.26
N TYR A 215 -45.68 -3.80 -5.00
CA TYR A 215 -46.81 -4.55 -5.61
C TYR A 215 -46.99 -5.96 -5.03
N GLU A 216 -46.45 -6.25 -3.85
CA GLU A 216 -46.39 -7.60 -3.28
C GLU A 216 -47.78 -8.23 -3.13
N LYS A 217 -48.79 -7.42 -2.81
CA LYS A 217 -50.17 -7.88 -2.59
C LYS A 217 -50.87 -8.24 -3.90
N GLU A 218 -50.60 -7.50 -4.96
CA GLU A 218 -51.14 -7.77 -6.30
C GLU A 218 -50.38 -8.89 -7.01
N MET A 219 -49.09 -9.06 -6.69
CA MET A 219 -48.22 -10.04 -7.33
C MET A 219 -48.26 -11.40 -6.64
N LYS A 220 -49.19 -12.27 -7.04
CA LYS A 220 -49.31 -13.63 -6.51
C LYS A 220 -49.14 -14.71 -7.59
N GLY A 221 -48.62 -15.86 -7.17
CA GLY A 221 -48.50 -17.04 -8.03
C GLY A 221 -47.54 -16.83 -9.20
N SER A 222 -47.92 -17.30 -10.38
CA SER A 222 -47.12 -17.21 -11.60
C SER A 222 -46.83 -15.78 -12.04
N PHE A 223 -47.68 -14.82 -11.69
CA PHE A 223 -47.52 -13.42 -12.11
C PHE A 223 -46.20 -12.79 -11.63
N GLN A 224 -45.65 -13.24 -10.49
CA GLN A 224 -44.32 -12.81 -10.04
C GLN A 224 -43.21 -13.27 -10.99
N GLN A 225 -43.33 -14.47 -11.55
CA GLN A 225 -42.38 -15.01 -12.50
C GLN A 225 -42.53 -14.28 -13.84
N ASP A 226 -43.77 -14.12 -14.33
CA ASP A 226 -44.04 -13.44 -15.61
C ASP A 226 -43.45 -12.01 -15.66
N VAL A 227 -43.56 -11.29 -14.53
CA VAL A 227 -42.99 -9.96 -14.37
C VAL A 227 -41.46 -10.00 -14.35
N LEU A 228 -40.86 -10.96 -13.64
CA LEU A 228 -39.42 -11.09 -13.58
C LEU A 228 -38.85 -11.45 -14.96
N ASP A 229 -39.48 -12.39 -15.66
CA ASP A 229 -39.10 -12.80 -17.01
C ASP A 229 -39.21 -11.61 -17.97
N PHE A 230 -40.27 -10.79 -17.87
CA PHE A 230 -40.36 -9.55 -18.65
C PHE A 230 -39.21 -8.58 -18.35
N ILE A 231 -38.83 -8.40 -17.09
CA ILE A 231 -37.70 -7.53 -16.74
C ILE A 231 -36.40 -8.10 -17.30
N LEU A 232 -36.13 -9.40 -17.11
CA LEU A 232 -34.88 -10.02 -17.53
C LEU A 232 -34.76 -10.09 -19.06
N ASP A 233 -35.82 -10.50 -19.75
CA ASP A 233 -35.78 -10.77 -21.19
C ASP A 233 -35.97 -9.46 -21.98
N THR A 234 -36.93 -8.62 -21.61
CA THR A 234 -37.22 -7.38 -22.34
C THR A 234 -36.38 -6.20 -21.84
N MET A 235 -36.28 -5.98 -20.54
CA MET A 235 -35.59 -4.78 -20.04
C MET A 235 -34.08 -4.95 -19.92
N VAL A 236 -33.58 -6.12 -19.52
CA VAL A 236 -32.13 -6.33 -19.35
C VAL A 236 -31.50 -6.80 -20.66
N GLU A 237 -32.05 -7.83 -21.30
CA GLU A 237 -31.42 -8.40 -22.50
C GLU A 237 -31.64 -7.54 -23.77
N GLU A 238 -32.87 -7.09 -24.07
CA GLU A 238 -33.12 -6.30 -25.29
C GLU A 238 -32.64 -4.85 -25.19
N VAL A 239 -32.81 -4.18 -24.04
CA VAL A 239 -32.42 -2.76 -23.87
C VAL A 239 -30.96 -2.61 -23.46
N GLY A 240 -30.39 -3.58 -22.72
CA GLY A 240 -28.98 -3.56 -22.29
C GLY A 240 -27.95 -3.79 -23.40
N GLY A 241 -28.40 -3.99 -24.65
CA GLY A 241 -27.54 -4.09 -25.82
C GLY A 241 -26.51 -5.21 -25.71
N LYS A 242 -25.24 -4.92 -26.02
CA LYS A 242 -24.17 -5.93 -26.03
C LYS A 242 -23.92 -6.57 -24.65
N ARG A 243 -24.20 -5.87 -23.54
CA ARG A 243 -23.97 -6.37 -22.17
C ARG A 243 -25.20 -7.01 -21.52
N GLY A 244 -26.38 -6.92 -22.15
CA GLY A 244 -27.63 -7.45 -21.60
C GLY A 244 -27.57 -8.93 -21.21
N LYS A 245 -26.86 -9.77 -21.99
CA LYS A 245 -26.64 -11.19 -21.67
C LYS A 245 -25.78 -11.40 -20.43
N VAL A 246 -24.74 -10.60 -20.27
CA VAL A 246 -23.84 -10.65 -19.10
C VAL A 246 -24.63 -10.27 -17.85
N LEU A 247 -25.35 -9.15 -17.88
CA LEU A 247 -26.21 -8.68 -16.78
C LEU A 247 -27.28 -9.72 -16.43
N ARG A 248 -27.96 -10.30 -17.43
CA ARG A 248 -28.94 -11.37 -17.21
C ARG A 248 -28.33 -12.57 -16.50
N SER A 249 -27.08 -12.93 -16.83
CA SER A 249 -26.37 -14.04 -16.16
C SER A 249 -26.05 -13.76 -14.69
N LEU A 250 -25.91 -12.48 -14.32
CA LEU A 250 -25.65 -12.05 -12.93
C LEU A 250 -26.93 -12.07 -12.09
N LEU A 251 -28.08 -11.82 -12.72
CA LEU A 251 -29.34 -11.66 -12.03
C LEU A 251 -30.01 -13.01 -11.68
N PRO A 252 -30.69 -13.11 -10.53
CA PRO A 252 -31.41 -14.31 -10.17
C PRO A 252 -32.62 -14.59 -11.07
N GLN A 253 -32.73 -15.82 -11.57
CA GLN A 253 -33.76 -16.22 -12.55
C GLN A 253 -35.14 -16.55 -11.95
N THR A 254 -35.31 -16.45 -10.63
CA THR A 254 -36.61 -16.71 -9.98
C THR A 254 -36.89 -15.70 -8.85
N PRO A 255 -38.16 -15.35 -8.59
CA PRO A 255 -38.52 -14.40 -7.52
C PRO A 255 -38.02 -14.83 -6.13
N ALA A 256 -37.96 -16.13 -5.85
CA ALA A 256 -37.41 -16.65 -4.59
C ALA A 256 -35.90 -16.39 -4.49
N LYS A 257 -35.15 -16.56 -5.59
CA LYS A 257 -33.72 -16.29 -5.63
C LYS A 257 -33.41 -14.79 -5.60
N VAL A 258 -34.26 -13.94 -6.17
CA VAL A 258 -34.14 -12.47 -6.02
C VAL A 258 -34.13 -12.08 -4.55
N ARG A 259 -35.04 -12.63 -3.74
CA ARG A 259 -35.07 -12.36 -2.29
C ARG A 259 -33.79 -12.83 -1.61
N LYS A 260 -33.34 -14.05 -1.92
CA LYS A 260 -32.08 -14.59 -1.39
C LYS A 260 -30.86 -13.76 -1.79
N ALA A 261 -30.84 -13.18 -2.99
CA ALA A 261 -29.74 -12.35 -3.44
C ALA A 261 -29.68 -11.03 -2.68
N ILE A 262 -30.83 -10.40 -2.45
CA ILE A 262 -30.94 -9.21 -1.61
C ILE A 262 -30.53 -9.52 -0.16
N GLU A 263 -31.01 -10.64 0.40
CA GLU A 263 -30.64 -11.10 1.74
C GLU A 263 -29.14 -11.41 1.86
N ALA A 264 -28.49 -11.84 0.77
CA ALA A 264 -27.05 -12.10 0.71
C ALA A 264 -26.21 -10.81 0.56
N GLY A 265 -26.83 -9.65 0.35
CA GLY A 265 -26.11 -8.39 0.12
C GLY A 265 -25.79 -8.11 -1.35
N GLY A 266 -26.44 -8.80 -2.28
CA GLY A 266 -26.35 -8.52 -3.71
C GLY A 266 -26.19 -9.76 -4.61
N ALA A 267 -26.23 -9.54 -5.92
CA ALA A 267 -25.93 -10.55 -6.94
C ALA A 267 -24.51 -11.11 -6.80
N PHE A 268 -23.51 -10.27 -6.49
CA PHE A 268 -22.13 -10.74 -6.29
C PHE A 268 -22.02 -11.72 -5.12
N MET A 269 -22.49 -11.30 -3.94
CA MET A 269 -22.44 -12.10 -2.72
C MET A 269 -23.30 -13.36 -2.82
N TYR A 270 -24.43 -13.29 -3.51
CA TYR A 270 -25.29 -14.45 -3.77
C TYR A 270 -24.58 -15.55 -4.58
N ARG A 271 -23.72 -15.17 -5.53
CA ARG A 271 -22.96 -16.11 -6.37
C ARG A 271 -21.71 -16.63 -5.68
N ASN A 272 -21.20 -15.90 -4.69
CA ASN A 272 -19.92 -16.17 -4.04
C ASN A 272 -20.09 -16.30 -2.52
N GLN A 273 -21.00 -17.16 -2.07
CA GLN A 273 -21.29 -17.33 -0.63
C GLN A 273 -20.09 -17.86 0.16
N ASP A 274 -19.20 -18.60 -0.49
CA ASP A 274 -18.00 -19.17 0.12
C ASP A 274 -16.89 -18.13 0.38
N LEU A 275 -17.08 -16.86 -0.01
CA LEU A 275 -16.21 -15.74 0.36
C LEU A 275 -16.20 -15.46 1.87
N VAL A 276 -17.23 -15.89 2.58
CA VAL A 276 -17.34 -15.73 4.03
C VAL A 276 -17.11 -17.09 4.69
N LYS A 277 -15.95 -17.25 5.31
CA LYS A 277 -15.61 -18.43 6.12
C LYS A 277 -16.14 -18.25 7.54
N SER A 278 -16.48 -19.33 8.23
CA SER A 278 -16.74 -19.23 9.67
C SER A 278 -15.45 -18.90 10.43
N ILE A 279 -15.54 -18.15 11.53
CA ILE A 279 -14.37 -17.85 12.38
C ILE A 279 -13.68 -19.12 12.88
N GLU A 280 -14.44 -20.15 13.28
CA GLU A 280 -13.87 -21.46 13.67
C GLU A 280 -13.03 -22.09 12.54
N TRP A 281 -13.43 -21.88 11.28
CA TRP A 281 -12.67 -22.37 10.13
C TRP A 281 -11.35 -21.59 9.99
N LEU A 282 -11.38 -20.26 10.14
CA LEU A 282 -10.19 -19.41 10.09
C LEU A 282 -9.24 -19.68 11.26
N GLU A 283 -9.75 -19.95 12.45
CA GLU A 283 -8.93 -20.32 13.62
C GLU A 283 -8.21 -21.67 13.41
N THR A 284 -8.80 -22.57 12.62
CA THR A 284 -8.25 -23.91 12.36
C THR A 284 -7.35 -23.94 11.12
N HIS A 285 -7.67 -23.18 10.07
CA HIS A 285 -7.02 -23.27 8.76
C HIS A 285 -6.32 -21.97 8.32
N GLY A 286 -6.53 -20.88 9.03
CA GLY A 286 -5.86 -19.62 8.80
C GLY A 286 -4.72 -19.39 9.78
N LEU A 287 -3.87 -18.42 9.45
CA LEU A 287 -2.85 -17.88 10.34
C LEU A 287 -3.20 -16.43 10.64
N CYS A 288 -3.13 -16.05 11.91
CA CYS A 288 -3.36 -14.67 12.30
C CYS A 288 -2.20 -13.78 11.82
N VAL A 289 -2.53 -12.59 11.31
CA VAL A 289 -1.55 -11.57 10.87
C VAL A 289 -1.70 -10.24 11.61
N ASP A 290 -2.29 -10.30 12.82
CA ASP A 290 -2.63 -9.12 13.63
C ASP A 290 -1.88 -9.08 14.98
N TYR A 291 -0.82 -9.88 15.13
CA TYR A 291 -0.09 -9.97 16.39
C TYR A 291 1.08 -8.99 16.53
N LEU A 292 1.26 -8.11 15.56
CA LEU A 292 2.31 -7.09 15.52
C LEU A 292 1.67 -5.72 15.38
N ARG A 293 2.27 -4.71 16.01
CA ARG A 293 1.92 -3.30 15.84
C ARG A 293 3.17 -2.47 15.63
N SER A 294 3.05 -1.37 14.90
CA SER A 294 4.18 -0.45 14.70
C SER A 294 4.39 0.50 15.89
N GLY A 295 5.65 0.81 16.18
CA GLY A 295 6.06 1.87 17.11
C GLY A 295 7.42 2.48 16.72
N THR A 296 7.87 3.50 17.46
CA THR A 296 9.28 3.96 17.38
C THR A 296 10.17 2.87 17.99
N SER A 297 11.20 2.45 17.27
CA SER A 297 12.11 1.39 17.75
C SER A 297 12.83 1.81 19.03
N THR A 298 13.11 0.84 19.89
CA THR A 298 13.97 0.99 21.06
C THR A 298 15.45 1.02 20.69
N ILE A 299 15.82 0.63 19.46
CA ILE A 299 17.16 0.72 18.92
C ILE A 299 17.40 2.13 18.37
N PRO A 300 18.43 2.86 18.85
CA PRO A 300 18.78 4.15 18.30
C PRO A 300 19.00 4.10 16.78
N HIS A 301 18.45 5.07 16.06
CA HIS A 301 18.60 5.23 14.60
C HIS A 301 17.93 4.14 13.74
N ALA A 302 17.27 3.12 14.31
CA ALA A 302 16.54 2.11 13.54
C ALA A 302 15.17 2.60 13.01
N GLY A 303 14.73 3.78 13.45
CA GLY A 303 13.47 4.36 13.02
C GLY A 303 12.27 3.69 13.68
N ARG A 304 11.52 2.86 12.93
CA ARG A 304 10.31 2.19 13.42
C ARG A 304 10.59 0.72 13.72
N GLY A 305 9.85 0.17 14.67
CA GLY A 305 9.93 -1.22 15.12
C GLY A 305 8.59 -1.94 15.06
N ALA A 306 8.64 -3.27 15.00
CA ALA A 306 7.50 -4.16 15.21
C ALA A 306 7.41 -4.56 16.68
N PHE A 307 6.25 -4.35 17.30
CA PHE A 307 6.00 -4.66 18.70
C PHE A 307 4.92 -5.71 18.81
N ALA A 308 5.07 -6.62 19.78
CA ALA A 308 4.06 -7.59 20.13
C ALA A 308 2.75 -6.88 20.52
N SER A 309 1.63 -7.22 19.87
CA SER A 309 0.30 -6.77 20.32
C SER A 309 -0.28 -7.68 21.40
N ARG A 310 0.38 -8.81 21.68
CA ARG A 310 0.03 -9.76 22.75
C ARG A 310 1.26 -10.48 23.30
N SER A 311 1.09 -11.26 24.36
CA SER A 311 2.17 -12.14 24.84
C SER A 311 2.29 -13.42 24.02
N PHE A 312 3.52 -13.91 23.83
CA PHE A 312 3.84 -15.17 23.17
C PHE A 312 4.64 -16.11 24.07
N LYS A 313 4.46 -17.40 23.86
CA LYS A 313 5.31 -18.45 24.44
C LYS A 313 6.44 -18.82 23.51
N GLU A 314 7.54 -19.29 24.09
CA GLU A 314 8.63 -19.89 23.34
C GLU A 314 8.10 -20.96 22.36
N GLY A 315 8.51 -20.87 21.10
CA GLY A 315 8.07 -21.76 20.01
C GLY A 315 6.74 -21.38 19.36
N GLU A 316 6.04 -20.35 19.84
CA GLU A 316 4.78 -19.89 19.26
C GLU A 316 5.01 -19.08 17.97
N VAL A 317 4.13 -19.25 16.98
CA VAL A 317 4.16 -18.48 15.74
C VAL A 317 3.69 -17.05 16.01
N ILE A 318 4.53 -16.09 15.69
CA ILE A 318 4.26 -14.65 15.81
C ILE A 318 3.54 -14.17 14.55
N ALA A 319 4.09 -14.45 13.37
CA ALA A 319 3.51 -14.04 12.08
C ALA A 319 3.96 -14.96 10.95
N PRO A 320 3.07 -15.31 10.00
CA PRO A 320 3.51 -15.83 8.70
C PRO A 320 4.11 -14.71 7.86
N MET A 321 5.02 -15.04 6.96
CA MET A 321 5.73 -14.11 6.07
C MET A 321 5.73 -14.68 4.65
N PRO A 322 4.63 -14.55 3.88
CA PRO A 322 4.65 -14.89 2.47
C PRO A 322 5.66 -14.02 1.73
N MET A 323 6.41 -14.60 0.80
CA MET A 323 7.53 -13.98 0.13
C MET A 323 7.23 -13.71 -1.34
N ILE A 324 7.70 -12.56 -1.82
CA ILE A 324 7.80 -12.25 -3.24
C ILE A 324 9.26 -12.43 -3.63
N PRO A 325 9.59 -13.34 -4.56
CA PRO A 325 10.96 -13.47 -5.02
C PRO A 325 11.32 -12.42 -6.06
N ILE A 326 12.56 -11.94 -6.00
CA ILE A 326 13.22 -11.13 -7.02
C ILE A 326 14.39 -11.98 -7.53
N LEU A 327 14.28 -12.48 -8.76
CA LEU A 327 15.21 -13.49 -9.29
C LEU A 327 16.56 -12.93 -9.75
N ALA A 328 16.80 -11.64 -9.56
CA ALA A 328 18.06 -10.98 -9.87
C ALA A 328 18.23 -9.74 -8.97
N GLU A 329 19.21 -9.76 -8.08
CA GLU A 329 19.49 -8.68 -7.12
C GLU A 329 19.81 -7.34 -7.83
N ASP A 330 20.51 -7.39 -8.96
CA ASP A 330 20.95 -6.21 -9.72
C ASP A 330 19.80 -5.42 -10.37
N ILE A 331 18.58 -5.98 -10.43
CA ILE A 331 17.35 -5.23 -10.77
C ILE A 331 17.10 -4.07 -9.80
N LEU A 332 17.62 -4.18 -8.57
CA LEU A 332 17.54 -3.14 -7.56
C LEU A 332 18.68 -2.13 -7.66
N ASP A 333 19.56 -2.21 -8.64
CA ASP A 333 20.55 -1.15 -8.88
C ASP A 333 19.87 0.11 -9.46
N MET A 334 20.39 1.26 -9.05
CA MET A 334 19.95 2.57 -9.52
C MET A 334 21.02 3.16 -10.43
N PHE A 335 20.59 3.78 -11.53
CA PHE A 335 21.48 4.38 -12.52
C PHE A 335 21.15 5.86 -12.73
N MET A 336 22.16 6.64 -13.14
CA MET A 336 21.93 8.01 -13.58
C MET A 336 21.22 8.01 -14.93
N ILE A 337 20.01 8.56 -14.98
CA ILE A 337 19.23 8.69 -16.21
C ILE A 337 19.52 10.05 -16.85
N THR A 338 19.81 10.04 -18.15
CA THR A 338 20.02 11.24 -18.96
C THR A 338 19.02 11.27 -20.11
N ASP A 339 18.28 12.37 -20.22
CA ASP A 339 17.43 12.61 -21.38
C ASP A 339 18.28 12.98 -22.59
N TYR A 340 17.98 12.38 -23.74
CA TYR A 340 18.53 12.80 -25.03
C TYR A 340 17.40 13.05 -26.02
N THR A 341 17.66 13.89 -27.01
CA THR A 341 16.74 14.09 -28.14
C THR A 341 17.36 13.47 -29.37
N ASP A 342 16.66 12.55 -30.02
CA ASP A 342 17.13 11.89 -31.23
C ASP A 342 17.07 12.81 -32.46
N GLU A 343 17.52 12.31 -33.61
CA GLU A 343 17.51 13.06 -34.88
C GLU A 343 16.10 13.47 -35.35
N ASN A 344 15.06 12.80 -34.86
CA ASN A 344 13.66 13.05 -35.19
C ASN A 344 12.97 14.02 -34.20
N GLY A 345 13.69 14.50 -33.17
CA GLY A 345 13.13 15.33 -32.11
C GLY A 345 12.39 14.53 -31.03
N GLN A 346 12.50 13.19 -31.03
CA GLN A 346 11.93 12.34 -30.00
C GLN A 346 12.85 12.34 -28.77
N VAL A 347 12.27 12.59 -27.60
CA VAL A 347 13.00 12.46 -26.34
C VAL A 347 13.12 10.97 -26.00
N GLY A 348 14.36 10.51 -25.88
CA GLY A 348 14.73 9.21 -25.34
C GLY A 348 15.51 9.39 -24.03
N ILE A 349 15.80 8.25 -23.41
CA ILE A 349 16.50 8.19 -22.12
C ILE A 349 17.66 7.21 -22.23
N THR A 350 18.78 7.54 -21.60
CA THR A 350 19.98 6.68 -21.54
C THR A 350 20.51 6.63 -20.12
N TYR A 351 21.23 5.57 -19.77
CA TYR A 351 21.77 5.35 -18.44
C TYR A 351 23.05 4.51 -18.52
N ASP A 352 23.97 4.74 -17.58
CA ASP A 352 25.27 4.08 -17.51
C ASP A 352 25.21 2.83 -16.62
N ARG A 353 24.91 1.68 -17.24
CA ARG A 353 24.81 0.39 -16.54
C ARG A 353 26.12 -0.08 -15.90
N GLU A 354 27.27 0.39 -16.39
CA GLU A 354 28.56 0.02 -15.83
C GLU A 354 28.85 0.74 -14.51
N ARG A 355 28.03 1.73 -14.16
CA ARG A 355 28.23 2.61 -13.00
C ARG A 355 26.92 2.86 -12.23
N PRO A 356 26.42 1.85 -11.49
CA PRO A 356 25.32 2.09 -10.57
C PRO A 356 25.67 3.21 -9.59
N ILE A 357 24.71 4.10 -9.36
CA ILE A 357 24.84 5.25 -8.45
C ILE A 357 24.32 4.94 -7.03
N GLY A 358 23.68 3.79 -6.86
CA GLY A 358 23.12 3.32 -5.60
C GLY A 358 22.21 2.11 -5.82
N GLN A 359 21.46 1.74 -4.79
CA GLN A 359 20.50 0.64 -4.83
C GLN A 359 19.14 1.08 -4.28
N GLN A 360 18.07 0.46 -4.75
CA GLN A 360 16.70 0.70 -4.28
C GLN A 360 16.62 0.47 -2.78
N LEU A 361 15.79 1.27 -2.10
CA LEU A 361 15.55 1.11 -0.66
C LEU A 361 14.95 -0.27 -0.31
N LEU A 362 14.24 -0.89 -1.25
CA LEU A 362 13.64 -2.22 -1.09
C LEU A 362 14.65 -3.29 -0.63
N LEU A 363 15.94 -3.14 -0.99
CA LEU A 363 16.98 -4.08 -0.60
C LEU A 363 17.06 -4.27 0.93
N ASN A 364 16.87 -3.21 1.71
CA ASN A 364 16.89 -3.26 3.18
C ASN A 364 15.74 -4.05 3.80
N TYR A 365 14.72 -4.36 3.00
CA TYR A 365 13.54 -5.12 3.40
C TYR A 365 13.52 -6.52 2.78
N ALA A 366 14.54 -6.88 2.00
CA ALA A 366 14.63 -8.17 1.35
C ALA A 366 15.53 -9.13 2.14
N PHE A 367 15.22 -10.42 2.08
CA PHE A 367 16.10 -11.50 2.51
C PHE A 367 16.97 -11.98 1.35
N GLY A 368 18.24 -12.26 1.61
CA GLY A 368 19.21 -12.68 0.60
C GLY A 368 20.25 -13.65 1.16
N HIS A 369 21.14 -14.12 0.28
CA HIS A 369 22.23 -15.03 0.62
C HIS A 369 23.47 -14.69 -0.21
N ALA A 370 24.65 -14.71 0.40
CA ALA A 370 25.89 -14.26 -0.24
C ALA A 370 26.29 -15.05 -1.51
N GLU A 371 25.80 -16.27 -1.64
CA GLU A 371 26.01 -17.14 -2.81
C GLU A 371 24.82 -17.14 -3.79
N SER A 372 23.94 -16.14 -3.78
CA SER A 372 22.73 -16.12 -4.62
C SER A 372 22.29 -14.72 -5.00
N SER A 373 21.87 -14.53 -6.25
CA SER A 373 21.19 -13.32 -6.74
C SER A 373 19.69 -13.29 -6.46
N LEU A 374 19.10 -14.40 -5.99
CA LEU A 374 17.70 -14.45 -5.52
C LEU A 374 17.54 -13.66 -4.22
N LEU A 375 16.65 -12.68 -4.25
CA LEU A 375 16.14 -12.00 -3.06
C LEU A 375 14.69 -12.40 -2.78
N MET A 376 14.25 -12.30 -1.52
CA MET A 376 12.89 -12.58 -1.10
C MET A 376 12.35 -11.47 -0.22
N VAL A 377 11.27 -10.82 -0.66
CA VAL A 377 10.65 -9.70 0.06
C VAL A 377 9.42 -10.19 0.83
N PRO A 378 9.36 -10.02 2.16
CA PRO A 378 8.22 -10.46 2.94
C PRO A 378 7.04 -9.50 2.78
N THR A 379 5.83 -10.06 2.70
CA THR A 379 4.60 -9.32 2.38
C THR A 379 3.59 -9.28 3.50
N SER A 380 3.88 -9.87 4.66
CA SER A 380 2.94 -9.89 5.78
C SER A 380 2.86 -8.53 6.50
N PRO A 381 1.73 -8.20 7.15
CA PRO A 381 1.61 -6.98 7.91
C PRO A 381 2.71 -6.82 8.97
N MET A 382 3.30 -5.64 9.05
CA MET A 382 4.29 -5.22 10.07
C MET A 382 5.63 -5.97 10.12
N VAL A 383 5.81 -7.08 9.39
CA VAL A 383 7.04 -7.88 9.47
C VAL A 383 8.27 -7.15 8.91
N ASN A 384 8.03 -6.18 8.01
CA ASN A 384 9.06 -5.29 7.46
C ASN A 384 9.55 -4.23 8.47
N LEU A 385 9.02 -4.21 9.69
CA LEU A 385 9.45 -3.33 10.77
C LEU A 385 10.25 -4.07 11.86
N ILE A 386 10.48 -5.37 11.71
CA ILE A 386 11.23 -6.16 12.68
C ILE A 386 12.71 -5.82 12.50
N ASN A 387 13.34 -5.26 13.53
CA ASN A 387 14.73 -4.81 13.47
C ASN A 387 15.73 -5.92 13.83
N HIS A 388 16.99 -5.68 13.49
CA HIS A 388 18.12 -6.49 13.92
C HIS A 388 18.39 -6.34 15.43
N ALA A 389 18.72 -7.43 16.12
CA ALA A 389 19.46 -7.37 17.39
C ALA A 389 20.41 -8.55 17.55
N GLN A 390 21.56 -8.34 18.21
CA GLN A 390 22.52 -9.42 18.53
C GLN A 390 21.97 -10.50 19.50
N HIS A 391 20.93 -10.14 20.26
CA HIS A 391 20.21 -11.05 21.15
C HIS A 391 18.73 -11.03 20.78
N PRO A 392 18.37 -11.63 19.64
CA PRO A 392 17.00 -11.59 19.15
C PRO A 392 16.06 -12.36 20.08
N ASN A 393 14.78 -12.06 20.01
CA ASN A 393 13.73 -12.78 20.73
C ASN A 393 12.81 -13.57 19.79
N ALA A 394 13.05 -13.50 18.49
CA ALA A 394 12.37 -14.28 17.47
C ALA A 394 13.38 -14.81 16.43
N ARG A 395 12.95 -15.83 15.69
CA ARG A 395 13.72 -16.44 14.60
C ARG A 395 12.79 -16.86 13.46
N LEU A 396 13.38 -17.09 12.29
CA LEU A 396 12.67 -17.51 11.09
C LEU A 396 12.76 -19.03 10.91
N LEU A 397 11.72 -19.62 10.33
CA LEU A 397 11.71 -20.99 9.81
C LEU A 397 10.92 -21.04 8.51
N TRP A 398 11.25 -21.97 7.62
CA TRP A 398 10.35 -22.34 6.53
C TRP A 398 9.04 -22.90 7.09
N SER A 399 7.91 -22.44 6.55
CA SER A 399 6.61 -22.97 6.92
C SER A 399 6.50 -24.43 6.53
N SER A 400 6.09 -25.28 7.47
CA SER A 400 5.65 -26.65 7.22
C SER A 400 4.13 -26.79 7.30
N HIS A 401 3.41 -25.66 7.23
CA HIS A 401 1.98 -25.62 7.51
C HIS A 401 1.19 -25.92 6.24
N ASP A 402 0.46 -27.04 6.23
CA ASP A 402 -0.31 -27.53 5.07
C ASP A 402 -1.36 -26.51 4.55
N HIS A 403 -1.77 -25.56 5.38
CA HIS A 403 -2.85 -24.62 5.08
C HIS A 403 -2.39 -23.33 4.43
N VAL A 404 -1.09 -23.00 4.51
CA VAL A 404 -0.49 -21.91 3.73
C VAL A 404 0.36 -22.43 2.58
N GLY A 405 -0.06 -23.55 1.97
CA GLY A 405 0.28 -23.92 0.58
C GLY A 405 1.77 -23.96 0.21
N PHE A 406 2.66 -24.10 1.18
CA PHE A 406 4.10 -24.09 0.92
C PHE A 406 4.51 -25.32 0.12
N ASP A 407 4.90 -25.13 -1.14
CA ASP A 407 5.42 -26.21 -1.96
C ASP A 407 6.91 -26.39 -1.69
N HIS A 408 7.25 -27.28 -0.74
CA HIS A 408 8.63 -27.65 -0.46
C HIS A 408 9.37 -28.22 -1.68
N GLY A 409 8.68 -28.69 -2.71
CA GLY A 409 9.29 -29.18 -3.94
C GLY A 409 10.11 -28.11 -4.67
N ILE A 410 9.81 -26.84 -4.44
CA ILE A 410 10.52 -25.73 -5.07
C ILE A 410 11.95 -25.54 -4.53
N HIS A 411 12.27 -26.10 -3.36
CA HIS A 411 13.62 -26.08 -2.79
C HIS A 411 14.64 -26.90 -3.60
N ASP A 412 14.16 -27.86 -4.39
CA ASP A 412 14.99 -28.75 -5.19
C ASP A 412 15.12 -28.27 -6.65
N ILE A 413 14.46 -27.16 -7.01
CA ILE A 413 14.40 -26.59 -8.36
C ILE A 413 15.23 -25.30 -8.38
N ASP A 414 16.04 -25.13 -9.42
CA ASP A 414 16.76 -23.87 -9.67
C ASP A 414 15.75 -22.74 -9.89
N PHE A 415 15.92 -21.61 -9.20
CA PHE A 415 14.96 -20.50 -9.29
C PHE A 415 14.86 -19.90 -10.70
N ARG A 416 15.88 -20.10 -11.54
CA ARG A 416 15.88 -19.70 -12.95
C ARG A 416 14.93 -20.52 -13.81
N GLU A 417 14.49 -21.68 -13.31
CA GLU A 417 13.47 -22.51 -13.95
C GLU A 417 12.05 -22.14 -13.48
N TRP A 418 11.90 -21.20 -12.55
CA TRP A 418 10.58 -20.76 -12.09
C TRP A 418 9.87 -20.00 -13.21
N ASN A 419 8.78 -20.57 -13.71
CA ASN A 419 7.91 -19.86 -14.63
C ASN A 419 7.02 -18.87 -13.86
N MET A 420 7.56 -17.68 -13.57
CA MET A 420 6.87 -16.61 -12.84
C MET A 420 5.55 -16.15 -13.51
N ALA A 421 5.36 -16.45 -14.80
CA ALA A 421 4.11 -16.16 -15.51
C ALA A 421 3.01 -17.22 -15.26
N GLU A 422 3.38 -18.44 -14.86
CA GLU A 422 2.44 -19.56 -14.65
C GLU A 422 2.30 -19.97 -13.17
N VAL A 423 3.34 -19.76 -12.37
CA VAL A 423 3.43 -20.19 -10.97
C VAL A 423 3.79 -18.99 -10.10
N ASP A 424 2.95 -18.70 -9.10
CA ASP A 424 3.29 -17.77 -8.01
C ASP A 424 3.92 -18.63 -6.91
N PRO A 425 5.26 -18.68 -6.79
CA PRO A 425 5.92 -19.60 -5.88
C PRO A 425 5.49 -19.29 -4.45
N GLN A 426 4.74 -20.22 -3.85
CA GLN A 426 4.16 -20.06 -2.53
C GLN A 426 5.22 -20.22 -1.44
N LEU A 427 6.08 -19.21 -1.28
CA LEU A 427 7.15 -19.21 -0.30
C LEU A 427 6.69 -18.50 0.98
N VAL A 428 6.83 -19.14 2.14
CA VAL A 428 6.37 -18.61 3.43
C VAL A 428 7.40 -18.91 4.51
N PHE A 429 7.97 -17.87 5.13
CA PHE A 429 8.60 -18.01 6.45
C PHE A 429 7.55 -17.92 7.56
N LEU A 430 7.84 -18.57 8.67
CA LEU A 430 7.19 -18.34 9.96
C LEU A 430 8.17 -17.61 10.86
N LEU A 431 7.73 -16.49 11.42
CA LEU A 431 8.41 -15.84 12.52
C LEU A 431 7.95 -16.50 13.82
N ILE A 432 8.90 -17.03 14.59
CA ILE A 432 8.63 -17.81 15.79
C ILE A 432 9.33 -17.18 16.98
N ALA A 433 8.63 -17.13 18.12
CA ALA A 433 9.21 -16.65 19.37
C ALA A 433 10.32 -17.61 19.85
N ASP A 434 11.52 -17.09 20.07
CA ASP A 434 12.67 -17.87 20.54
C ASP A 434 12.72 -17.98 22.08
N ARG A 435 11.85 -17.21 22.75
CA ARG A 435 11.57 -17.26 24.19
C ARG A 435 10.17 -16.74 24.45
N ASP A 436 9.72 -16.74 25.70
CA ASP A 436 8.53 -15.98 26.09
C ASP A 436 8.73 -14.48 25.78
N ILE A 437 7.73 -13.86 25.13
CA ILE A 437 7.70 -12.43 24.76
C ILE A 437 6.47 -11.80 25.41
N GLN A 438 6.63 -10.64 26.03
CA GLN A 438 5.49 -9.94 26.64
C GLN A 438 4.80 -9.02 25.64
N GLU A 439 3.52 -8.75 25.86
CA GLU A 439 2.79 -7.72 25.11
C GLU A 439 3.52 -6.37 25.20
N GLY A 440 3.67 -5.70 24.05
CA GLY A 440 4.36 -4.42 23.93
C GLY A 440 5.88 -4.50 23.90
N GLU A 441 6.47 -5.69 23.97
CA GLU A 441 7.90 -5.88 23.70
C GLU A 441 8.20 -5.75 22.20
N GLU A 442 9.33 -5.14 21.84
CA GLU A 442 9.79 -5.07 20.45
C GLU A 442 10.29 -6.46 20.01
N ILE A 443 9.96 -6.84 18.77
CA ILE A 443 10.38 -8.09 18.16
C ILE A 443 11.66 -7.86 17.37
N PHE A 444 12.64 -8.72 17.59
CA PHE A 444 13.93 -8.68 16.92
C PHE A 444 14.28 -10.04 16.34
N ILE A 445 14.95 -10.01 15.19
CA ILE A 445 15.62 -11.17 14.59
C ILE A 445 17.11 -10.88 14.42
N ASP A 446 17.90 -11.92 14.24
CA ASP A 446 19.27 -11.76 13.76
C ASP A 446 19.25 -11.53 12.25
N TYR A 447 19.93 -10.49 11.78
CA TYR A 447 20.05 -10.19 10.34
C TYR A 447 21.29 -10.85 9.73
N GLY A 448 22.09 -11.53 10.54
CA GLY A 448 23.28 -12.26 10.15
C GLY A 448 24.57 -11.42 10.13
N PRO A 449 25.72 -12.11 10.15
CA PRO A 449 27.03 -11.49 10.20
C PRO A 449 27.35 -10.61 8.99
N SER A 450 26.86 -10.92 7.79
CA SER A 450 27.12 -10.09 6.60
C SER A 450 26.51 -8.70 6.76
N TRP A 451 25.25 -8.65 7.22
CA TRP A 451 24.56 -7.39 7.50
C TRP A 451 25.24 -6.61 8.62
N GLU A 452 25.56 -7.28 9.74
CA GLU A 452 26.19 -6.63 10.90
C GLU A 452 27.54 -6.00 10.52
N ASN A 453 28.38 -6.73 9.78
CA ASN A 453 29.66 -6.20 9.29
C ASN A 453 29.46 -4.97 8.39
N SER A 454 28.51 -5.04 7.46
CA SER A 454 28.18 -3.93 6.55
C SER A 454 27.65 -2.71 7.31
N TRP A 455 26.85 -2.91 8.36
CA TRP A 455 26.37 -1.84 9.21
C TRP A 455 27.51 -1.18 10.00
N GLN A 456 28.44 -1.97 10.57
CA GLN A 456 29.61 -1.42 11.25
C GLN A 456 30.51 -0.61 10.29
N GLU A 457 30.73 -1.09 9.06
CA GLU A 457 31.45 -0.34 8.03
C GLU A 457 30.73 0.95 7.63
N HIS A 458 29.39 0.91 7.59
CA HIS A 458 28.57 2.10 7.38
C HIS A 458 28.73 3.12 8.50
N LEU A 459 28.70 2.69 9.77
CA LEU A 459 28.92 3.57 10.91
C LEU A 459 30.30 4.25 10.86
N ILE A 460 31.36 3.50 10.52
CA ILE A 460 32.71 4.05 10.37
C ILE A 460 32.73 5.14 9.28
N ARG A 461 32.18 4.86 8.09
CA ARG A 461 32.12 5.85 6.99
C ARG A 461 31.26 7.06 7.33
N PHE A 462 30.19 6.85 8.10
CA PHE A 462 29.31 7.90 8.54
C PHE A 462 30.02 8.83 9.54
N ASP A 463 30.77 8.29 10.49
CA ASP A 463 31.58 9.08 11.42
C ASP A 463 32.66 9.89 10.67
N GLU A 464 33.33 9.28 9.68
CA GLU A 464 34.28 10.00 8.80
C GLU A 464 33.62 11.16 8.05
N TYR A 465 32.38 10.96 7.56
CA TYR A 465 31.60 12.04 6.94
C TYR A 465 31.34 13.18 7.95
N LEU A 466 30.90 12.86 9.17
CA LEU A 466 30.65 13.85 10.20
C LEU A 466 31.91 14.61 10.62
N ASP A 467 33.08 13.98 10.62
CA ASP A 467 34.35 14.67 10.88
C ASP A 467 34.64 15.75 9.81
N THR A 468 34.17 15.55 8.58
CA THR A 468 34.37 16.52 7.48
C THR A 468 33.28 17.60 7.40
N THR A 469 32.02 17.26 7.70
CA THR A 469 30.87 18.17 7.55
C THR A 469 30.35 18.76 8.86
N GLY A 470 30.76 18.19 9.99
CA GLY A 470 30.11 18.39 11.28
C GLY A 470 28.78 17.63 11.40
N ASP A 471 28.13 17.76 12.57
CA ASP A 471 26.83 17.15 12.90
C ASP A 471 25.62 17.85 12.25
N VAL A 472 25.85 18.64 11.19
CA VAL A 472 24.79 19.38 10.51
C VAL A 472 24.27 18.55 9.36
N TRP A 473 23.02 18.08 9.47
CA TRP A 473 22.34 17.44 8.35
C TRP A 473 21.54 18.47 7.54
N PRO A 474 21.53 18.39 6.20
CA PRO A 474 20.66 19.23 5.40
C PRO A 474 19.21 19.05 5.84
N ARG A 475 18.55 20.16 6.15
CA ARG A 475 17.12 20.14 6.46
C ARG A 475 16.35 19.56 5.28
N ARG A 476 15.37 18.71 5.57
CA ARG A 476 14.52 18.01 4.60
C ARG A 476 13.08 18.54 4.61
N SER A 477 12.28 18.17 3.63
CA SER A 477 10.86 18.53 3.55
C SER A 477 10.09 18.08 4.79
N GLU A 478 10.36 16.88 5.30
CA GLU A 478 9.74 16.37 6.53
C GLU A 478 10.10 17.19 7.77
N ASP A 479 11.31 17.75 7.83
CA ASP A 479 11.70 18.70 8.89
C ASP A 479 10.88 19.99 8.77
N ALA A 480 10.75 20.52 7.55
CA ALA A 480 10.00 21.74 7.29
C ALA A 480 8.48 21.57 7.54
N ARG A 481 7.91 20.39 7.28
CA ARG A 481 6.50 20.08 7.59
C ARG A 481 6.20 20.25 9.08
N VAL A 482 7.11 19.83 9.96
CA VAL A 482 6.94 20.00 11.41
C VAL A 482 6.92 21.47 11.79
N GLU A 483 7.84 22.27 11.24
CA GLU A 483 7.87 23.70 11.51
C GLU A 483 6.61 24.43 11.04
N PHE A 484 6.16 24.15 9.81
CA PHE A 484 5.06 24.88 9.19
C PHE A 484 3.68 24.35 9.59
N LYS A 485 3.58 23.29 10.40
CA LYS A 485 2.31 22.73 10.89
C LYS A 485 1.38 23.77 11.52
N THR A 486 1.93 24.73 12.25
CA THR A 486 1.17 25.77 12.95
C THR A 486 1.55 27.18 12.52
N LYS A 487 2.44 27.32 11.53
CA LYS A 487 2.95 28.61 11.07
C LYS A 487 2.49 28.84 9.63
N PRO A 488 2.21 30.08 9.23
CA PRO A 488 1.86 30.33 7.84
C PRO A 488 3.03 29.99 6.92
N TYR A 489 2.75 29.24 5.85
CA TYR A 489 3.67 29.06 4.75
C TYR A 489 4.05 30.42 4.10
N PRO A 490 5.35 30.67 3.86
CA PRO A 490 5.80 31.87 3.16
C PRO A 490 5.31 31.95 1.71
N THR A 491 4.83 33.14 1.30
CA THR A 491 4.06 33.37 0.06
C THR A 491 4.75 34.23 -1.00
N ASP A 492 5.97 34.72 -0.74
CA ASP A 492 6.77 35.49 -1.72
C ASP A 492 8.11 34.81 -1.98
N LEU A 493 8.06 33.61 -2.58
CA LEU A 493 9.24 32.79 -2.86
C LEU A 493 10.11 33.38 -3.98
N LYS A 494 9.57 34.27 -4.81
CA LYS A 494 10.28 34.87 -5.96
C LYS A 494 11.14 36.08 -5.58
N ARG A 495 10.86 36.76 -4.46
CA ARG A 495 11.55 38.03 -4.11
C ARG A 495 12.36 37.99 -2.80
N LYS A 496 12.35 36.90 -2.03
CA LYS A 496 13.11 36.75 -0.77
C LYS A 496 13.70 35.34 -0.65
N GLN A 497 14.70 35.17 0.23
CA GLN A 497 15.32 33.88 0.55
C GLN A 497 14.24 32.80 0.71
N ILE A 498 14.29 31.76 -0.12
CA ILE A 498 13.40 30.61 -0.01
C ILE A 498 13.60 30.04 1.40
N PRO A 499 12.59 30.09 2.28
CA PRO A 499 12.72 29.63 3.67
C PRO A 499 12.63 28.09 3.76
N TYR A 500 12.25 27.45 2.65
CA TYR A 500 12.25 26.00 2.52
C TYR A 500 13.65 25.48 2.21
N PRO A 501 13.95 24.23 2.58
CA PRO A 501 15.14 23.56 2.09
C PRO A 501 15.23 23.61 0.56
N PRO A 502 16.45 23.73 -0.02
CA PRO A 502 16.61 23.66 -1.47
C PRO A 502 16.08 22.37 -2.10
N SER A 503 15.98 21.30 -1.32
CA SER A 503 15.42 20.01 -1.72
C SER A 503 13.89 19.97 -1.74
N SER A 504 13.20 20.98 -1.21
CA SER A 504 11.75 20.94 -1.05
C SER A 504 10.99 21.74 -2.11
N PHE A 505 9.73 21.38 -2.33
CA PHE A 505 8.73 22.20 -3.01
C PHE A 505 7.36 22.08 -2.32
N THR A 506 6.47 23.02 -2.61
CA THR A 506 5.09 23.01 -2.09
C THR A 506 4.15 22.28 -3.05
N ALA A 507 3.32 21.40 -2.50
CA ALA A 507 2.21 20.78 -3.19
C ALA A 507 0.89 21.08 -2.48
N CYS A 508 -0.19 21.13 -3.23
CA CYS A 508 -1.52 21.49 -2.77
C CYS A 508 -2.54 20.44 -3.22
N PHE A 509 -3.47 20.07 -2.33
CA PHE A 509 -4.65 19.29 -2.67
C PHE A 509 -5.70 20.19 -3.30
N LEU A 510 -5.87 20.08 -4.61
CA LEU A 510 -6.68 20.98 -5.41
C LEU A 510 -7.87 20.23 -6.02
N GLU A 511 -9.03 20.49 -5.45
CA GLU A 511 -10.32 20.28 -6.10
C GLU A 511 -11.00 21.64 -6.19
N THR A 512 -11.44 21.97 -7.40
CA THR A 512 -11.77 23.34 -7.75
C THR A 512 -13.06 23.44 -8.53
N ASP A 513 -13.75 24.57 -8.37
CA ASP A 513 -14.89 24.97 -9.19
C ASP A 513 -14.63 26.33 -9.82
N ALA A 514 -15.40 26.66 -10.84
CA ALA A 514 -15.42 28.00 -11.41
C ALA A 514 -15.80 29.02 -10.34
N VAL A 515 -15.23 30.23 -10.42
CA VAL A 515 -15.68 31.34 -9.56
C VAL A 515 -17.14 31.67 -9.82
N ALA A 516 -17.83 32.16 -8.78
CA ALA A 516 -19.24 32.52 -8.86
C ALA A 516 -19.52 33.59 -9.93
N ASP A 517 -20.71 33.56 -10.52
CA ASP A 517 -21.13 34.53 -11.52
C ASP A 517 -21.01 35.98 -11.00
N GLY A 518 -20.26 36.80 -11.73
CA GLY A 518 -19.99 38.20 -11.38
C GLY A 518 -18.62 38.47 -10.79
N GLU A 519 -17.87 37.43 -10.40
CA GLU A 519 -16.46 37.54 -10.02
C GLU A 519 -15.54 37.52 -11.25
N PRO A 520 -14.34 38.14 -11.19
CA PRO A 520 -13.36 38.06 -12.26
C PRO A 520 -12.96 36.60 -12.53
N LYS A 521 -13.08 36.16 -13.79
CA LYS A 521 -12.64 34.82 -14.23
C LYS A 521 -11.15 34.74 -14.48
N ASP A 522 -10.49 35.87 -14.69
CA ASP A 522 -9.06 35.96 -14.95
C ASP A 522 -8.41 36.92 -13.96
N ASN A 523 -7.17 36.65 -13.57
CA ASN A 523 -6.37 37.56 -12.75
C ASN A 523 -5.71 38.65 -13.61
N ALA A 524 -4.94 39.54 -12.97
CA ALA A 524 -4.30 40.67 -13.65
C ALA A 524 -3.28 40.23 -14.73
N ASP A 525 -2.75 39.02 -14.64
CA ASP A 525 -1.81 38.42 -15.59
C ASP A 525 -2.52 37.58 -16.68
N GLY A 526 -3.85 37.55 -16.67
CA GLY A 526 -4.67 36.81 -17.65
C GLY A 526 -4.76 35.31 -17.37
N GLN A 527 -4.48 34.87 -16.15
CA GLN A 527 -4.61 33.47 -15.73
C GLN A 527 -6.01 33.21 -15.19
N GLU A 528 -6.61 32.08 -15.57
CA GLU A 528 -7.94 31.69 -15.10
C GLU A 528 -7.96 31.49 -13.59
N ILE A 529 -9.03 31.95 -12.94
CA ILE A 529 -9.24 31.90 -11.50
C ILE A 529 -10.25 30.81 -11.17
N PHE A 530 -9.86 29.96 -10.23
CA PHE A 530 -10.70 28.93 -9.64
C PHE A 530 -10.87 29.15 -8.13
N GLN A 531 -11.99 28.66 -7.60
CA GLN A 531 -12.25 28.60 -6.17
C GLN A 531 -11.97 27.20 -5.65
N TRP A 532 -11.18 27.08 -4.57
CA TRP A 532 -11.00 25.81 -3.88
C TRP A 532 -12.33 25.36 -3.25
N ILE A 533 -12.75 24.14 -3.56
CA ILE A 533 -13.97 23.49 -3.04
C ILE A 533 -13.68 22.13 -2.39
N GLY A 534 -12.40 21.80 -2.22
CA GLY A 534 -11.96 20.44 -1.98
C GLY A 534 -12.32 19.83 -0.63
N PRO A 535 -11.61 18.76 -0.25
CA PRO A 535 -12.07 17.83 0.77
C PRO A 535 -12.37 18.55 2.08
N ARG A 536 -13.57 18.29 2.62
CA ARG A 536 -14.04 18.92 3.86
C ARG A 536 -13.61 18.18 5.11
N SER A 537 -13.20 16.93 4.94
CA SER A 537 -12.74 16.06 6.03
C SER A 537 -11.33 15.55 5.74
N TYR A 538 -10.64 15.13 6.80
CA TYR A 538 -9.29 14.57 6.69
C TYR A 538 -9.29 13.32 5.82
N GLU A 539 -10.36 12.56 5.85
CA GLU A 539 -10.52 11.26 5.21
C GLU A 539 -10.72 11.33 3.69
N ASP A 540 -10.98 12.52 3.17
CA ASP A 540 -11.27 12.79 1.76
C ASP A 540 -10.03 13.30 1.00
N PHE A 541 -8.87 13.43 1.65
CA PHE A 541 -7.63 13.83 0.97
C PHE A 541 -7.05 12.67 0.16
N GLU A 542 -6.98 12.86 -1.17
CA GLU A 542 -6.48 11.88 -2.13
C GLU A 542 -5.25 12.40 -2.87
N GLY A 543 -4.29 11.53 -3.13
CA GLY A 543 -3.04 11.89 -3.81
C GLY A 543 -3.22 12.26 -5.28
N GLN A 544 -4.36 11.93 -5.89
CA GLN A 544 -4.69 12.35 -7.26
C GLN A 544 -4.98 13.85 -7.38
N SER A 545 -5.48 14.49 -6.31
CA SER A 545 -5.70 15.94 -6.28
C SER A 545 -4.46 16.72 -5.85
N LEU A 546 -3.37 16.03 -5.51
CA LEU A 546 -2.13 16.64 -5.07
C LEU A 546 -1.28 17.14 -6.24
N MET A 547 -1.06 18.46 -6.31
CA MET A 547 -0.37 19.12 -7.42
C MET A 547 0.71 20.08 -6.92
N VAL A 548 1.81 20.22 -7.67
CA VAL A 548 2.83 21.25 -7.38
C VAL A 548 2.18 22.63 -7.46
N CYS A 549 2.41 23.47 -6.45
CA CYS A 549 1.79 24.80 -6.37
C CYS A 549 2.77 25.86 -5.87
N ASP A 550 2.67 27.07 -6.41
CA ASP A 550 3.40 28.26 -5.98
C ASP A 550 2.49 29.15 -5.12
N LEU A 551 2.79 29.27 -3.83
CA LEU A 551 2.03 30.14 -2.91
C LEU A 551 2.25 31.61 -3.24
N GLN A 552 1.18 32.38 -3.50
CA GLN A 552 1.26 33.81 -3.88
C GLN A 552 0.91 34.77 -2.76
N SER A 553 -0.14 34.45 -2.00
CA SER A 553 -0.57 35.26 -0.87
C SER A 553 -1.29 34.40 0.17
N SER A 554 -1.32 34.87 1.41
CA SER A 554 -2.04 34.26 2.51
C SER A 554 -2.93 35.28 3.20
N GLN A 555 -4.09 34.82 3.69
CA GLN A 555 -5.01 35.58 4.52
C GLN A 555 -5.33 34.78 5.79
N GLY A 556 -5.78 35.45 6.85
CA GLY A 556 -6.11 34.83 8.13
C GLY A 556 -5.02 34.97 9.20
N ASP A 557 -5.24 34.31 10.33
CA ASP A 557 -4.39 34.33 11.52
C ASP A 557 -4.39 32.97 12.25
N GLU A 558 -3.64 32.84 13.34
CA GLU A 558 -3.54 31.60 14.12
C GLU A 558 -4.90 31.12 14.69
N ILE A 559 -5.87 32.02 14.85
CA ILE A 559 -7.18 31.72 15.45
C ILE A 559 -8.17 31.26 14.37
N SER A 560 -8.21 31.98 13.25
CA SER A 560 -9.11 31.73 12.13
C SER A 560 -8.58 30.70 11.14
N GLY A 561 -7.30 30.36 11.23
CA GLY A 561 -6.58 29.55 10.24
C GLY A 561 -6.13 30.38 9.05
N TYR A 562 -5.13 29.86 8.32
CA TYR A 562 -4.63 30.50 7.11
C TYR A 562 -5.29 29.93 5.86
N THR A 563 -5.61 30.81 4.92
CA THR A 563 -6.01 30.46 3.55
C THR A 563 -5.07 31.11 2.56
N TYR A 564 -4.91 30.47 1.40
CA TYR A 564 -3.89 30.82 0.42
C TYR A 564 -4.49 31.03 -0.96
N THR A 565 -3.86 31.94 -1.71
CA THR A 565 -3.97 31.97 -3.16
C THR A 565 -2.71 31.34 -3.74
N VAL A 566 -2.88 30.36 -4.62
CA VAL A 566 -1.78 29.58 -5.20
C VAL A 566 -1.85 29.60 -6.73
N LEU A 567 -0.69 29.50 -7.37
CA LEU A 567 -0.59 29.22 -8.81
C LEU A 567 -0.25 27.75 -9.02
N THR A 568 -0.86 27.10 -10.00
CA THR A 568 -0.59 25.69 -10.32
C THR A 568 -0.80 25.44 -11.81
N ARG A 569 -0.40 24.26 -12.30
CA ARG A 569 -0.83 23.72 -13.60
C ARG A 569 -1.63 22.44 -13.36
N PHE A 570 -2.85 22.40 -13.88
CA PHE A 570 -3.64 21.18 -13.85
C PHE A 570 -3.02 20.10 -14.75
N LYS A 571 -3.17 18.83 -14.36
CA LYS A 571 -2.69 17.69 -15.13
C LYS A 571 -3.26 17.74 -16.55
N GLY A 572 -2.39 17.68 -17.56
CA GLY A 572 -2.77 17.75 -18.97
C GLY A 572 -2.99 19.16 -19.53
N SER A 573 -2.85 20.21 -18.70
CA SER A 573 -2.86 21.61 -19.15
C SER A 573 -1.47 22.22 -19.07
N ASN A 574 -1.12 23.05 -20.06
CA ASN A 574 0.07 23.89 -20.01
C ASN A 574 -0.20 25.24 -19.34
N ASP A 575 -1.47 25.59 -19.13
CA ASP A 575 -1.86 26.88 -18.60
C ASP A 575 -1.65 26.91 -17.08
N ILE A 576 -1.10 28.04 -16.62
CA ILE A 576 -0.99 28.33 -15.19
C ILE A 576 -2.30 28.96 -14.78
N VAL A 577 -2.91 28.43 -13.72
CA VAL A 577 -4.17 28.90 -13.16
C VAL A 577 -3.96 29.39 -11.74
N GLU A 578 -4.83 30.30 -11.28
CA GLU A 578 -4.87 30.81 -9.92
C GLU A 578 -5.99 30.13 -9.14
N VAL A 579 -5.68 29.53 -7.98
CA VAL A 579 -6.68 28.94 -7.10
C VAL A 579 -6.75 29.73 -5.79
N LYS A 580 -7.94 30.21 -5.45
CA LYS A 580 -8.19 31.02 -4.24
C LYS A 580 -8.79 30.18 -3.11
N GLY A 581 -8.48 30.57 -1.88
CA GLY A 581 -9.09 30.02 -0.67
C GLY A 581 -8.60 28.62 -0.32
N VAL A 582 -7.40 28.23 -0.76
CA VAL A 582 -6.81 26.94 -0.41
C VAL A 582 -6.48 26.95 1.09
N PRO A 583 -7.05 26.06 1.93
CA PRO A 583 -6.79 26.07 3.36
C PRO A 583 -5.38 25.58 3.67
N HIS A 584 -4.82 26.00 4.80
CA HIS A 584 -3.49 25.57 5.27
C HIS A 584 -3.33 24.05 5.32
N SER A 585 -4.37 23.31 5.73
CA SER A 585 -4.37 21.84 5.79
C SER A 585 -4.30 21.15 4.42
N ALA A 586 -4.56 21.87 3.33
CA ALA A 586 -4.46 21.37 1.97
C ALA A 586 -3.07 21.59 1.35
N ILE A 587 -2.09 22.11 2.10
CA ILE A 587 -0.74 22.39 1.61
C ILE A 587 0.27 21.51 2.35
N ILE A 588 1.17 20.90 1.59
CA ILE A 588 2.23 20.03 2.08
C ILE A 588 3.58 20.38 1.42
N LEU A 589 4.67 20.13 2.14
CA LEU A 589 6.03 20.20 1.60
C LEU A 589 6.51 18.80 1.24
N LEU A 590 7.01 18.66 0.02
CA LEU A 590 7.50 17.39 -0.53
C LEU A 590 8.93 17.56 -1.03
N GLU A 591 9.69 16.46 -1.07
CA GLU A 591 11.03 16.45 -1.63
C GLU A 591 10.98 16.49 -3.16
N LYS A 592 11.89 17.24 -3.75
CA LYS A 592 12.20 17.19 -5.18
C LYS A 592 12.76 15.81 -5.54
N PRO A 593 12.61 15.39 -6.81
CA PRO A 593 13.18 14.15 -7.31
C PRO A 593 14.64 13.94 -6.90
N TYR A 594 14.93 12.76 -6.38
CA TYR A 594 16.24 12.32 -5.89
C TYR A 594 16.84 13.15 -4.74
N MET A 595 16.02 13.92 -4.00
CA MET A 595 16.52 14.79 -2.93
C MET A 595 16.06 14.40 -1.52
N SER A 596 15.27 13.34 -1.36
CA SER A 596 14.93 12.78 -0.04
C SER A 596 16.13 12.07 0.61
N ASP A 597 16.01 11.74 1.90
CA ASP A 597 17.10 11.09 2.62
C ASP A 597 17.51 9.73 2.04
N MET A 598 16.59 8.99 1.39
CA MET A 598 16.93 7.69 0.79
C MET A 598 17.86 7.80 -0.42
N HIS A 599 17.93 8.97 -1.05
CA HIS A 599 18.86 9.26 -2.15
C HIS A 599 20.19 9.83 -1.67
N THR A 600 20.41 9.93 -0.35
CA THR A 600 21.67 10.42 0.18
C THR A 600 22.80 9.48 -0.23
N PHE A 601 23.88 10.04 -0.75
CA PHE A 601 25.07 9.27 -1.09
C PHE A 601 25.60 8.53 0.13
N GLY A 602 25.85 7.23 -0.01
CA GLY A 602 26.28 6.38 1.09
C GLY A 602 25.16 5.98 2.06
N ALA A 603 23.88 6.20 1.73
CA ALA A 603 22.78 5.62 2.49
C ALA A 603 22.93 4.09 2.57
N PHE A 604 22.68 3.53 3.74
CA PHE A 604 22.90 2.10 3.99
C PHE A 604 21.98 1.23 3.14
N ARG A 605 22.56 0.22 2.47
CA ARG A 605 21.88 -0.76 1.61
C ARG A 605 22.47 -2.14 1.85
N HIS A 606 21.66 -3.07 2.37
CA HIS A 606 22.04 -4.48 2.55
C HIS A 606 20.79 -5.32 2.80
N TRP A 607 20.70 -6.51 2.20
CA TRP A 607 19.65 -7.48 2.49
C TRP A 607 19.80 -8.14 3.87
N ILE A 608 18.75 -8.78 4.36
CA ILE A 608 18.76 -9.56 5.61
C ILE A 608 19.24 -10.98 5.31
N GLU A 609 20.24 -11.48 6.03
CA GLU A 609 20.87 -12.76 5.73
C GLU A 609 19.96 -13.95 6.04
N ILE A 610 19.83 -14.84 5.07
CA ILE A 610 19.32 -16.19 5.31
C ILE A 610 20.52 -17.08 5.62
N PRO A 611 20.54 -17.77 6.78
CA PRO A 611 21.64 -18.66 7.12
C PRO A 611 21.83 -19.81 6.13
N ASP A 612 23.07 -20.28 5.99
CA ASP A 612 23.47 -21.38 5.11
C ASP A 612 22.59 -22.63 5.29
N GLU A 613 22.22 -22.97 6.53
CA GLU A 613 21.41 -24.12 6.88
C GLU A 613 19.94 -24.01 6.45
N MET A 614 19.45 -22.79 6.22
CA MET A 614 18.08 -22.52 5.77
C MET A 614 18.00 -22.32 4.26
N PHE A 615 19.08 -21.87 3.61
CA PHE A 615 19.08 -21.51 2.20
C PHE A 615 19.25 -22.75 1.29
N PRO A 616 18.26 -23.08 0.43
CA PRO A 616 18.33 -24.25 -0.44
C PRO A 616 19.56 -24.24 -1.36
N GLN A 617 20.21 -25.39 -1.48
CA GLN A 617 21.40 -25.55 -2.32
C GLN A 617 21.11 -25.31 -3.81
N ALA A 618 19.89 -25.62 -4.27
CA ALA A 618 19.48 -25.40 -5.66
C ALA A 618 19.36 -23.91 -6.03
N TRP A 619 19.26 -23.02 -5.04
CA TRP A 619 19.09 -21.59 -5.27
C TRP A 619 20.40 -20.81 -5.22
N ARG A 620 21.53 -21.48 -4.98
CA ARG A 620 22.84 -20.84 -4.97
C ARG A 620 23.39 -20.75 -6.40
N ASP A 621 24.00 -19.61 -6.74
CA ASP A 621 24.65 -19.33 -8.02
C ASP A 621 26.03 -19.99 -8.13
N LEU A 622 26.13 -21.25 -7.70
CA LEU A 622 27.36 -22.05 -7.74
C LEU A 622 27.63 -22.66 -9.12
N ARG A 623 26.67 -22.56 -10.04
CA ARG A 623 26.78 -23.04 -11.42
C ARG A 623 26.88 -21.84 -12.37
N PRO A 624 27.96 -21.76 -13.18
CA PRO A 624 28.15 -20.69 -14.15
C PRO A 624 27.17 -20.77 -15.33
#